data_AF-A0A484I8N2-F1
#
_entry.id   AF-A0A484I8N2-F1
#
_cell.length_a   1.000
_cell.length_b   1.000
_cell.length_c   1.000
_cell.angle_alpha   90.00
_cell.angle_beta   90.00
_cell.angle_gamma   90.00
#
_symmetry.space_group_name_H-M   'P 1'
#
loop_
_entity.id
_entity.type
_entity.pdbx_description
1 polymer ?
#
loop_
_entity_poly.entity_id
_entity_poly.type
_entity_poly.pdbx_seq_one_letter_code
_entity_poly.pdbx_strand_id
1 'polypeptide(L)'
;MAKEIQTSTFVENILNILSNLPTGLRNQIVKNRLNEFLLFDCDEKKTIIKDILANYGKINNQSLLKLVESWFDSLSELRSDQINSIFYQYLLEISLNPDLVKNFNQDFLNSLSKILISFPKTKKIRLLHCFFEVVFNVPNPHLFINVIPPIIIEEGTKTY
;
A
#
# COMPACT_ATOMS: atom_id res chain seq x y z
N MET A 1 4.60 26.51 4.99
CA MET A 1 6.06 26.27 5.14
C MET A 1 6.47 25.65 6.48
N ALA A 2 6.58 26.36 7.62
CA ALA A 2 7.12 25.75 8.86
C ALA A 2 6.30 24.55 9.39
N LYS A 3 4.96 24.66 9.34
CA LYS A 3 4.04 23.60 9.80
C LYS A 3 4.07 22.35 8.91
N GLU A 4 4.18 22.52 7.59
CA GLU A 4 4.27 21.40 6.63
C GLU A 4 5.59 20.64 6.75
N ILE A 5 6.71 21.36 6.98
CA ILE A 5 8.02 20.77 7.22
C ILE A 5 7.97 19.91 8.50
N GLN A 6 7.36 20.43 9.58
CA GLN A 6 7.24 19.70 10.84
C GLN A 6 6.37 18.43 10.72
N THR A 7 5.25 18.49 10.02
CA THR A 7 4.39 17.32 9.76
C THR A 7 5.11 16.28 8.89
N SER A 8 5.82 16.71 7.85
CA SER A 8 6.59 15.82 6.99
C SER A 8 7.68 15.08 7.76
N THR A 9 8.43 15.77 8.63
CA THR A 9 9.44 15.14 9.50
C THR A 9 8.80 14.18 10.52
N PHE A 10 7.62 14.50 11.05
CA PHE A 10 6.92 13.63 11.98
C PHE A 10 6.47 12.30 11.34
N VAL A 11 5.85 12.37 10.16
CA VAL A 11 5.38 11.18 9.43
C VAL A 11 6.55 10.31 9.00
N GLU A 12 7.61 10.92 8.48
CA GLU A 12 8.86 10.23 8.15
C GLU A 12 9.43 9.48 9.36
N ASN A 13 9.48 10.11 10.53
CA ASN A 13 9.95 9.48 11.76
C ASN A 13 9.07 8.29 12.17
N ILE A 14 7.74 8.40 12.06
CA ILE A 14 6.84 7.28 12.33
C ILE A 14 7.14 6.11 11.39
N LEU A 15 7.24 6.36 10.09
CA LEU A 15 7.48 5.28 9.12
C LEU A 15 8.87 4.65 9.32
N ASN A 16 9.88 5.44 9.66
CA ASN A 16 11.21 4.94 10.03
C ASN A 16 11.18 4.09 11.31
N ILE A 17 10.44 4.49 12.33
CA ILE A 17 10.27 3.69 13.55
C ILE A 17 9.57 2.36 13.21
N LEU A 18 8.40 2.44 12.57
CA LEU A 18 7.57 1.27 12.26
C LEU A 18 8.33 0.24 11.41
N SER A 19 9.03 0.70 10.38
CA SER A 19 9.78 -0.19 9.47
C SER A 19 10.92 -0.96 10.14
N ASN A 20 11.50 -0.41 11.21
CA ASN A 20 12.60 -1.01 11.95
C ASN A 20 12.15 -1.85 13.16
N LEU A 21 10.84 -1.93 13.45
CA LEU A 21 10.32 -2.80 14.51
C LEU A 21 10.45 -4.29 14.18
N PRO A 22 10.53 -5.17 15.19
CA PRO A 22 10.39 -6.61 15.00
C PRO A 22 9.06 -6.96 14.34
N THR A 23 9.07 -7.97 13.45
CA THR A 23 7.91 -8.32 12.61
C THR A 23 6.63 -8.54 13.41
N GLY A 24 6.69 -9.26 14.54
CA GLY A 24 5.49 -9.51 15.36
C GLY A 24 4.83 -8.22 15.89
N LEU A 25 5.64 -7.29 16.38
CA LEU A 25 5.14 -5.99 16.87
C LEU A 25 4.67 -5.11 15.71
N ARG A 26 5.42 -5.09 14.61
CA ARG A 26 5.06 -4.34 13.41
C ARG A 26 3.71 -4.78 12.85
N ASN A 27 3.48 -6.10 12.72
CA ASN A 27 2.21 -6.63 12.23
C ASN A 27 1.03 -6.23 13.12
N GLN A 28 1.18 -6.34 14.45
CA GLN A 28 0.11 -5.92 15.37
C GLN A 28 -0.23 -4.43 15.23
N ILE A 29 0.78 -3.56 15.18
CA ILE A 29 0.58 -2.12 15.04
C ILE A 29 -0.05 -1.79 13.69
N VAL A 30 0.46 -2.38 12.60
CA VAL A 30 -0.05 -2.13 11.24
C VAL A 30 -1.50 -2.59 11.12
N LYS A 31 -1.84 -3.76 11.66
CA LYS A 31 -3.24 -4.24 11.71
C LYS A 31 -4.15 -3.29 12.47
N ASN A 32 -3.74 -2.79 13.64
CA ASN A 32 -4.54 -1.82 14.40
C ASN A 32 -4.74 -0.54 13.60
N ARG A 33 -3.68 -0.03 12.96
CA ARG A 33 -3.77 1.17 12.11
C ARG A 33 -4.66 0.97 10.89
N LEU A 34 -4.67 -0.21 10.26
CA LEU A 34 -5.59 -0.51 9.17
C LEU A 34 -7.06 -0.51 9.64
N ASN A 35 -7.32 -1.07 10.83
CA ASN A 35 -8.67 -1.04 11.41
C ASN A 35 -9.12 0.36 11.78
N GLU A 36 -8.25 1.16 12.41
CA GLU A 36 -8.51 2.58 12.69
C GLU A 36 -8.74 3.36 11.38
N PHE A 37 -7.92 3.10 10.36
CA PHE A 37 -8.04 3.74 9.06
C PHE A 37 -9.42 3.56 8.44
N LEU A 38 -10.05 2.40 8.62
CA LEU A 38 -11.40 2.15 8.10
C LEU A 38 -12.47 3.03 8.77
N LEU A 39 -12.25 3.44 10.02
CA LEU A 39 -13.19 4.24 10.83
C LEU A 39 -13.12 5.74 10.54
N PHE A 40 -12.00 6.23 10.00
CA PHE A 40 -11.83 7.63 9.64
C PHE A 40 -12.76 8.07 8.51
N ASP A 41 -13.04 9.37 8.45
CA ASP A 41 -13.78 9.95 7.33
C ASP A 41 -12.92 10.04 6.05
N CYS A 42 -13.53 10.47 4.94
CA CYS A 42 -12.85 10.53 3.66
C CYS A 42 -11.69 11.53 3.63
N ASP A 43 -11.81 12.67 4.32
CA ASP A 43 -10.79 13.72 4.30
C ASP A 43 -9.59 13.33 5.17
N GLU A 44 -9.85 12.68 6.30
CA GLU A 44 -8.83 12.07 7.16
C GLU A 44 -8.06 10.98 6.42
N LYS A 45 -8.78 10.02 5.78
CA LYS A 45 -8.17 8.95 4.98
C LYS A 45 -7.27 9.49 3.88
N LYS A 46 -7.76 10.49 3.15
CA LYS A 46 -7.02 11.18 2.10
C LYS A 46 -5.74 11.84 2.64
N THR A 47 -5.85 12.54 3.76
CA THR A 47 -4.71 13.22 4.40
C THR A 47 -3.64 12.19 4.80
N ILE A 48 -4.04 11.11 5.46
CA ILE A 48 -3.13 10.03 5.88
C ILE A 48 -2.41 9.42 4.67
N ILE A 49 -3.14 9.09 3.59
CA ILE A 49 -2.53 8.51 2.39
C ILE A 49 -1.53 9.48 1.75
N LYS A 50 -1.90 10.75 1.59
CA LYS A 50 -1.00 11.76 1.04
C LYS A 50 0.26 11.91 1.86
N ASP A 51 0.14 11.93 3.18
CA ASP A 51 1.29 12.02 4.08
C ASP A 51 2.21 10.79 3.96
N ILE A 52 1.65 9.58 3.89
CA ILE A 52 2.45 8.36 3.69
C ILE A 52 3.16 8.40 2.33
N LEU A 53 2.43 8.71 1.25
CA LEU A 53 2.98 8.75 -0.11
C LEU A 53 3.97 9.91 -0.32
N ALA A 54 3.89 10.99 0.44
CA ALA A 54 4.87 12.07 0.39
C ALA A 54 6.20 11.72 1.10
N ASN A 55 6.18 10.76 2.03
CA ASN A 55 7.33 10.48 2.91
C ASN A 55 7.95 9.08 2.74
N TYR A 56 7.28 8.12 2.09
CA TYR A 56 7.81 6.74 1.96
C TYR A 56 9.21 6.70 1.30
N GLY A 57 9.45 7.54 0.30
CA GLY A 57 10.71 7.57 -0.45
C GLY A 57 11.92 8.08 0.33
N LYS A 58 11.71 8.60 1.55
CA LYS A 58 12.76 9.06 2.46
C LYS A 58 13.28 7.96 3.38
N ILE A 59 12.60 6.82 3.42
CA ILE A 59 12.96 5.66 4.22
C ILE A 59 13.94 4.79 3.42
N ASN A 60 14.86 4.12 4.11
CA ASN A 60 15.69 3.10 3.47
C ASN A 60 14.81 2.03 2.79
N ASN A 61 15.11 1.70 1.53
CA ASN A 61 14.30 0.78 0.72
C ASN A 61 14.09 -0.59 1.40
N GLN A 62 15.11 -1.16 2.05
CA GLN A 62 14.97 -2.46 2.73
C GLN A 62 14.00 -2.37 3.91
N SER A 63 14.06 -1.30 4.71
CA SER A 63 13.13 -1.08 5.82
C SER A 63 11.71 -0.84 5.30
N LEU A 64 11.56 -0.04 4.23
CA LEU A 64 10.27 0.18 3.58
C LEU A 64 9.65 -1.14 3.10
N LEU A 65 10.42 -2.00 2.42
CA LEU A 65 9.93 -3.30 1.95
C LEU A 65 9.42 -4.19 3.10
N LYS A 66 10.12 -4.20 4.23
CA LYS A 66 9.65 -4.90 5.45
C LYS A 66 8.33 -4.34 5.98
N LEU A 67 8.14 -3.02 5.91
CA LEU A 67 6.89 -2.38 6.30
C LEU A 67 5.75 -2.75 5.34
N VAL A 68 6.01 -2.74 4.03
CA VAL A 68 5.01 -3.12 3.02
C VAL A 68 4.63 -4.60 3.13
N GLU A 69 5.58 -5.48 3.43
CA GLU A 69 5.29 -6.90 3.73
C GLU A 69 4.33 -7.04 4.91
N SER A 70 4.60 -6.36 6.03
CA SER A 70 3.68 -6.33 7.19
C SER A 70 2.32 -5.72 6.87
N TRP A 71 2.29 -4.74 5.95
CA TRP A 71 1.05 -4.13 5.47
C TRP A 71 0.22 -5.11 4.65
N PHE A 72 0.82 -5.82 3.68
CA PHE A 72 0.12 -6.87 2.93
C PHE A 72 -0.34 -8.02 3.84
N ASP A 73 0.50 -8.44 4.79
CA ASP A 73 0.14 -9.50 5.73
C ASP A 73 -1.09 -9.12 6.56
N SER A 74 -1.07 -7.92 7.15
CA SER A 74 -2.18 -7.40 7.95
C SER A 74 -3.44 -7.15 7.12
N LEU A 75 -3.28 -6.58 5.92
CA LEU A 75 -4.38 -6.34 4.99
C LEU A 75 -5.05 -7.64 4.58
N SER A 76 -4.26 -8.69 4.36
CA SER A 76 -4.76 -10.03 4.04
C SER A 76 -5.53 -10.67 5.20
N GLU A 77 -5.62 -10.08 6.39
CA GLU A 77 -6.46 -10.62 7.46
C GLU A 77 -7.86 -10.00 7.47
N LEU A 78 -8.09 -8.96 6.68
CA LEU A 78 -9.37 -8.26 6.60
C LEU A 78 -10.35 -8.95 5.65
N ARG A 79 -11.62 -8.53 5.73
CA ARG A 79 -12.67 -8.94 4.78
C ARG A 79 -12.45 -8.26 3.42
N SER A 80 -12.87 -8.90 2.34
CA SER A 80 -12.62 -8.39 0.98
C SER A 80 -13.19 -6.98 0.74
N ASP A 81 -14.35 -6.63 1.30
CA ASP A 81 -14.93 -5.29 1.23
C ASP A 81 -14.04 -4.22 1.89
N GLN A 82 -13.40 -4.57 3.00
CA GLN A 82 -12.45 -3.70 3.70
C GLN A 82 -11.14 -3.55 2.92
N ILE A 83 -10.64 -4.65 2.35
CA ILE A 83 -9.44 -4.62 1.49
C ILE A 83 -9.70 -3.73 0.27
N ASN A 84 -10.84 -3.92 -0.40
CA ASN A 84 -11.26 -3.12 -1.55
C ASN A 84 -11.34 -1.63 -1.19
N SER A 85 -11.94 -1.30 -0.05
CA SER A 85 -12.01 0.08 0.45
C SER A 85 -10.62 0.69 0.63
N ILE A 86 -9.70 -0.02 1.29
CA ILE A 86 -8.33 0.47 1.51
C ILE A 86 -7.60 0.65 0.18
N PHE A 87 -7.59 -0.36 -0.70
CA PHE A 87 -6.96 -0.23 -2.02
C PHE A 87 -7.58 0.92 -2.82
N TYR A 88 -8.90 1.08 -2.80
CA TYR A 88 -9.57 2.14 -3.54
C TYR A 88 -9.10 3.52 -3.11
N GLN A 89 -8.96 3.77 -1.81
CA GLN A 89 -8.46 5.07 -1.33
C GLN A 89 -7.03 5.34 -1.81
N TYR A 90 -6.13 4.35 -1.75
CA TYR A 90 -4.76 4.51 -2.24
C TYR A 90 -4.72 4.75 -3.76
N LEU A 91 -5.42 3.91 -4.53
CA LEU A 91 -5.40 4.01 -6.00
C LEU A 91 -6.14 5.26 -6.50
N LEU A 92 -7.20 5.71 -5.81
CA LEU A 92 -7.86 6.97 -6.11
C LEU A 92 -6.89 8.14 -5.95
N GLU A 93 -6.20 8.23 -4.80
CA GLU A 93 -5.25 9.33 -4.57
C GLU A 93 -4.06 9.31 -5.54
N ILE A 94 -3.56 8.13 -5.91
CA ILE A 94 -2.53 7.99 -6.94
C ILE A 94 -3.06 8.42 -8.30
N SER A 95 -4.29 8.05 -8.65
CA SER A 95 -4.91 8.40 -9.94
C SER A 95 -5.14 9.90 -10.09
N LEU A 96 -5.43 10.58 -8.98
CA LEU A 96 -5.65 12.03 -8.92
C LEU A 96 -4.35 12.82 -8.77
N ASN A 97 -3.31 12.22 -8.18
CA ASN A 97 -2.02 12.86 -7.94
C ASN A 97 -0.85 11.91 -8.32
N PRO A 98 -0.61 11.65 -9.62
CA PRO A 98 0.40 10.68 -10.06
C PRO A 98 1.83 11.01 -9.58
N ASP A 99 2.13 12.29 -9.34
CA ASP A 99 3.41 12.75 -8.80
C ASP A 99 3.72 12.20 -7.40
N LEU A 100 2.73 11.70 -6.66
CA LEU A 100 2.95 11.08 -5.34
C LEU A 100 3.74 9.77 -5.44
N VAL A 101 3.71 9.10 -6.59
CA VAL A 101 4.38 7.80 -6.81
C VAL A 101 5.51 7.90 -7.83
N LYS A 102 6.03 9.09 -8.11
CA LYS A 102 7.14 9.27 -9.06
C LYS A 102 8.41 8.49 -8.74
N ASN A 103 8.59 8.06 -7.48
CA ASN A 103 9.70 7.18 -7.08
C ASN A 103 9.34 5.68 -7.10
N PHE A 104 8.13 5.28 -7.53
CA PHE A 104 7.79 3.89 -7.86
C PHE A 104 8.47 3.51 -9.18
N ASN A 105 9.79 3.30 -9.12
CA ASN A 105 10.52 2.75 -10.24
C ASN A 105 10.19 1.25 -10.42
N GLN A 106 10.61 0.71 -11.56
CA GLN A 106 10.38 -0.70 -11.91
C GLN A 106 10.98 -1.66 -10.87
N ASP A 107 12.13 -1.34 -10.29
CA ASP A 107 12.77 -2.20 -9.27
C ASP A 107 11.94 -2.29 -7.99
N PHE A 108 11.35 -1.18 -7.56
CA PHE A 108 10.46 -1.14 -6.41
C PHE A 108 9.19 -1.94 -6.69
N LEU A 109 8.55 -1.73 -7.85
CA LEU A 109 7.36 -2.49 -8.27
C LEU A 109 7.64 -4.00 -8.37
N ASN A 110 8.80 -4.39 -8.88
CA ASN A 110 9.23 -5.78 -8.94
C ASN A 110 9.44 -6.36 -7.53
N SER A 111 9.98 -5.56 -6.60
CA SER A 111 10.16 -5.96 -5.20
C SER A 111 8.82 -6.14 -4.49
N LEU A 112 7.87 -5.23 -4.69
CA LEU A 112 6.48 -5.37 -4.19
C LEU A 112 5.82 -6.63 -4.74
N SER A 113 6.03 -6.91 -6.02
CA SER A 113 5.48 -8.09 -6.67
C SER A 113 6.04 -9.38 -6.07
N LYS A 114 7.36 -9.45 -5.83
CA LYS A 114 8.00 -10.59 -5.17
C LYS A 114 7.48 -10.81 -3.76
N ILE A 115 7.28 -9.74 -2.99
CA ILE A 115 6.66 -9.80 -1.66
C ILE A 115 5.26 -10.40 -1.79
N LEU A 116 4.40 -9.86 -2.65
CA LEU A 116 3.02 -10.35 -2.77
C LEU A 116 2.96 -11.84 -3.20
N ILE A 117 3.86 -12.27 -4.08
CA ILE A 117 3.88 -13.63 -4.61
C ILE A 117 4.38 -14.66 -3.58
N SER A 118 5.21 -14.23 -2.62
CA SER A 118 5.73 -15.12 -1.57
C SER A 118 4.68 -15.50 -0.52
N PHE A 119 3.53 -14.80 -0.48
CA PHE A 119 2.44 -15.11 0.44
C PHE A 119 1.80 -16.48 0.14
N PRO A 120 1.23 -17.14 1.17
CA PRO A 120 0.42 -18.34 0.98
C PRO A 120 -0.69 -18.13 -0.06
N LYS A 121 -0.97 -19.16 -0.87
CA LYS A 121 -1.92 -19.11 -2.00
C LYS A 121 -3.24 -18.43 -1.65
N THR A 122 -3.82 -18.74 -0.49
CA THR A 122 -5.10 -18.16 -0.03
C THR A 122 -5.03 -16.66 0.24
N LYS A 123 -3.97 -16.18 0.92
CA LYS A 123 -3.73 -14.75 1.18
C LYS A 123 -3.46 -14.01 -0.13
N LYS A 124 -2.56 -14.56 -0.96
CA LYS A 124 -2.17 -14.01 -2.26
C LYS A 124 -3.36 -13.82 -3.20
N ILE A 125 -4.16 -14.86 -3.42
CA ILE A 125 -5.32 -14.80 -4.33
C ILE A 125 -6.30 -13.71 -3.89
N ARG A 126 -6.62 -13.66 -2.59
CA ARG A 126 -7.55 -12.64 -2.08
C ARG A 126 -7.02 -11.22 -2.30
N LEU A 127 -5.76 -10.97 -1.97
CA LEU A 127 -5.15 -9.65 -2.21
C LEU A 127 -5.18 -9.27 -3.69
N LEU A 128 -4.85 -10.21 -4.58
CA LEU A 128 -4.86 -9.99 -6.03
C LEU A 128 -6.27 -9.71 -6.56
N HIS A 129 -7.27 -10.51 -6.15
CA HIS A 129 -8.66 -10.29 -6.55
C HIS A 129 -9.15 -8.91 -6.15
N CYS A 130 -8.96 -8.55 -4.87
CA CYS A 130 -9.32 -7.23 -4.37
C CYS A 130 -8.58 -6.10 -5.10
N PHE A 131 -7.28 -6.27 -5.34
CA PHE A 131 -6.49 -5.28 -6.06
C PHE A 131 -6.99 -5.07 -7.49
N PHE A 132 -7.18 -6.14 -8.26
CA PHE A 132 -7.65 -6.04 -9.65
C PHE A 132 -9.08 -5.49 -9.72
N GLU A 133 -9.98 -5.94 -8.83
CA GLU A 133 -11.34 -5.38 -8.73
C GLU A 133 -11.28 -3.86 -8.58
N VAL A 134 -10.44 -3.35 -7.68
CA VAL A 134 -10.30 -1.90 -7.49
C VAL A 134 -9.65 -1.22 -8.68
N VAL A 135 -8.57 -1.78 -9.25
CA VAL A 135 -7.88 -1.21 -10.42
C VAL A 135 -8.84 -0.97 -11.58
N PHE A 136 -9.80 -1.86 -11.82
CA PHE A 136 -10.78 -1.67 -12.89
C PHE A 136 -11.88 -0.65 -12.57
N ASN A 137 -12.04 -0.26 -11.30
CA ASN A 137 -13.10 0.64 -10.84
C ASN A 137 -12.62 2.05 -10.47
N VAL A 138 -11.32 2.35 -10.57
CA VAL A 138 -10.80 3.73 -10.38
C VAL A 138 -10.96 4.58 -11.65
N PRO A 139 -11.00 5.92 -11.55
CA PRO A 139 -11.28 6.80 -12.70
C PRO A 139 -10.31 6.65 -13.89
N ASN A 140 -9.07 6.22 -13.67
CA ASN A 140 -8.03 6.10 -14.69
C ASN A 140 -7.32 4.74 -14.62
N PRO A 141 -8.01 3.63 -14.96
CA PRO A 141 -7.49 2.27 -14.74
C PRO A 141 -6.20 1.99 -15.54
N HIS A 142 -6.07 2.58 -16.73
CA HIS A 142 -4.90 2.40 -17.60
C HIS A 142 -3.59 2.88 -16.98
N LEU A 143 -3.62 3.84 -16.05
CA LEU A 143 -2.41 4.29 -15.34
C LEU A 143 -1.78 3.15 -14.53
N PHE A 144 -2.61 2.26 -14.00
CA PHE A 144 -2.18 1.13 -13.21
C PHE A 144 -1.88 -0.09 -14.09
N ILE A 145 -2.76 -0.40 -15.04
CA ILE A 145 -2.61 -1.57 -15.93
C ILE A 145 -1.24 -1.56 -16.64
N ASN A 146 -0.78 -0.40 -17.09
CA ASN A 146 0.49 -0.29 -17.82
C ASN A 146 1.74 -0.46 -16.95
N VAL A 147 1.61 -0.41 -15.62
CA VAL A 147 2.74 -0.51 -14.68
C VAL A 147 2.70 -1.78 -13.83
N ILE A 148 1.60 -2.55 -13.87
CA ILE A 148 1.52 -3.84 -13.18
C ILE A 148 2.52 -4.81 -13.80
N PRO A 149 3.45 -5.39 -13.01
CA PRO A 149 4.41 -6.35 -13.55
C PRO A 149 3.71 -7.60 -14.13
N PRO A 150 4.17 -8.16 -15.26
CA PRO A 150 3.52 -9.30 -15.93
C PRO A 150 3.24 -10.49 -15.02
N ILE A 151 4.17 -10.78 -14.10
CA ILE A 151 4.04 -11.87 -13.12
C ILE A 151 2.80 -11.71 -12.22
N ILE A 152 2.37 -10.48 -11.93
CA ILE A 152 1.17 -10.21 -11.13
C ILE A 152 -0.10 -10.46 -11.94
N ILE A 153 -0.07 -10.14 -13.24
CA ILE A 153 -1.17 -10.43 -14.16
C ILE A 153 -1.34 -11.95 -14.28
N GLU A 154 -0.25 -12.68 -14.49
CA GLU A 154 -0.27 -14.15 -14.56
C GLU A 154 -0.79 -14.80 -13.26
N GLU A 155 -0.39 -14.29 -12.09
CA GLU A 155 -0.86 -14.83 -10.81
C GLU A 155 -2.35 -14.51 -10.56
N GLY A 156 -2.84 -13.36 -11.02
CA GLY A 156 -4.26 -13.00 -10.93
C GLY A 156 -5.16 -13.85 -11.84
N THR A 157 -4.67 -14.25 -13.02
CA THR A 157 -5.43 -15.02 -14.01
C THR A 157 -5.47 -16.52 -13.74
N LYS A 158 -4.52 -17.07 -12.96
CA LYS A 158 -4.47 -18.49 -12.52
C LYS A 158 -5.62 -18.93 -11.59
N THR A 159 -6.61 -18.07 -11.37
CA THR A 159 -7.75 -18.33 -10.48
C THR A 159 -9.03 -18.78 -11.20
N TYR A 160 -8.96 -18.95 -12.52
CA TYR A 160 -10.02 -19.52 -13.36
C TYR A 160 -9.64 -20.91 -13.88
#